data_AF-A0A124IGS3-F1
#
_entry.id   AF-A0A124IGS3-F1
#
_cell.length_a   1.000
_cell.length_b   1.000
_cell.length_c   1.000
_cell.angle_alpha   90.00
_cell.angle_beta   90.00
_cell.angle_gamma   90.00
#
_symmetry.space_group_name_H-M   'P 1'
#
loop_
_entity.id
_entity.type
_entity.pdbx_description
1 polymer ?
#
loop_
_entity_poly.entity_id
_entity_poly.type
_entity_poly.pdbx_seq_one_letter_code
_entity_poly.pdbx_strand_id
1 'polypeptide(L)' 'MTVIAKVKQTLASLKGVQGTLNIYATQTEDKETRYVFKEAVQVSTDIIKELEARIQNLEFEEPQYKGY' A
#
# COMPACT_ATOMS: atom_id res chain seq x y z
N MET A 1 17.27 9.25 -7.92
CA MET A 1 15.98 8.70 -7.44
C MET A 1 15.04 8.66 -8.62
N THR A 2 14.67 7.49 -9.13
CA THR A 2 13.80 7.37 -10.30
C THR A 2 12.32 7.35 -9.90
N VAL A 3 11.42 7.35 -10.89
CA VAL A 3 9.98 7.43 -10.65
C VAL A 3 9.54 6.17 -9.91
N ILE A 4 9.95 5.00 -10.39
CA ILE A 4 9.65 3.74 -9.71
C ILE A 4 10.21 3.68 -8.28
N ALA A 5 11.38 4.25 -8.01
CA ALA A 5 11.94 4.28 -6.66
C ALA A 5 11.05 5.07 -5.69
N LYS A 6 10.50 6.20 -6.15
CA LYS A 6 9.52 7.00 -5.38
C LYS A 6 8.23 6.20 -5.15
N VAL A 7 7.71 5.54 -6.18
CA VAL A 7 6.48 4.74 -6.07
C VAL A 7 6.66 3.54 -5.13
N LYS A 8 7.81 2.84 -5.20
CA LYS A 8 8.17 1.76 -4.27
C LYS A 8 8.27 2.25 -2.81
N GLN A 9 8.83 3.44 -2.59
CA GLN A 9 8.88 4.05 -1.26
C GLN A 9 7.47 4.37 -0.74
N THR A 10 6.60 4.97 -1.57
CA THR A 10 5.20 5.22 -1.21
C THR A 10 4.45 3.94 -0.89
N LEU A 11 4.63 2.87 -1.68
CA LEU A 11 4.05 1.56 -1.42
C LEU A 11 4.48 1.00 -0.06
N ALA A 12 5.76 1.09 0.28
CA ALA A 12 6.28 0.64 1.56
C ALA A 12 5.65 1.41 2.74
N SER A 13 5.55 2.74 2.64
CA SER A 13 4.87 3.56 3.64
C SER A 13 3.39 3.19 3.78
N LEU A 14 2.69 2.97 2.67
CA LEU A 14 1.27 2.61 2.68
C LEU A 14 1.03 1.24 3.33
N LYS A 15 1.88 0.24 3.06
CA LYS A 15 1.84 -1.07 3.74
C LYS A 15 2.03 -0.94 5.24
N GLY A 16 2.94 -0.06 5.68
CA GLY A 16 3.12 0.27 7.10
C GLY A 16 1.85 0.85 7.73
N VAL A 17 1.24 1.85 7.07
CA VAL A 17 -0.01 2.47 7.51
C VAL A 17 -1.15 1.45 7.59
N GLN A 18 -1.31 0.61 6.57
CA GLN A 18 -2.30 -0.48 6.59
C GLN A 18 -2.10 -1.41 7.79
N GLY A 19 -0.86 -1.82 8.06
CA GLY A 19 -0.53 -2.64 9.23
C GLY A 19 -0.98 -1.97 10.53
N THR A 20 -0.69 -0.68 10.69
CA THR A 20 -1.13 0.11 11.85
C THR A 20 -2.66 0.19 11.95
N LEU A 21 -3.38 0.42 10.84
CA LEU A 21 -4.84 0.42 10.82
C LEU A 21 -5.42 -0.94 11.23
N ASN A 22 -4.79 -2.04 10.82
CA ASN A 22 -5.22 -3.39 11.21
C ASN A 22 -5.01 -3.66 12.71
N ILE A 23 -3.92 -3.15 13.28
CA ILE A 23 -3.69 -3.19 14.74
C ILE A 23 -4.81 -2.43 15.46
N TYR A 24 -5.15 -1.21 15.00
CA TYR A 24 -6.25 -0.43 15.57
C TYR A 24 -7.60 -1.15 15.45
N ALA A 25 -7.91 -1.73 14.29
CA ALA A 25 -9.12 -2.54 14.12
C ALA A 25 -9.16 -3.76 15.06
N THR A 26 -8.02 -4.33 15.41
CA THR A 26 -7.95 -5.49 16.31
C THR A 26 -8.13 -5.08 17.78
N GLN A 27 -7.50 -3.98 18.19
CA GLN A 27 -7.47 -3.51 19.58
C GLN A 27 -8.69 -2.66 19.98
N THR A 28 -9.40 -2.06 19.02
CA THR A 28 -10.56 -1.20 19.31
C THR A 28 -11.75 -2.04 19.77
N GLU A 29 -12.31 -1.74 20.95
CA GLU A 29 -13.51 -2.42 21.45
C GLU A 29 -14.79 -1.93 20.79
N ASP A 30 -14.93 -0.61 20.67
CA ASP A 30 -16.08 0.05 20.06
C ASP A 30 -16.35 -0.45 18.63
N LYS A 31 -17.59 -0.86 18.37
CA LYS A 31 -17.95 -1.55 17.13
C LYS A 31 -17.93 -0.63 15.93
N GLU A 32 -18.37 0.61 16.09
CA GLU A 32 -18.43 1.60 15.00
C GLU A 32 -17.01 2.00 14.59
N THR A 33 -16.18 2.36 15.56
CA THR A 33 -14.78 2.72 15.33
C THR A 33 -14.00 1.55 14.72
N ARG A 34 -14.24 0.32 15.19
CA ARG A 34 -13.66 -0.89 14.60
C ARG A 34 -14.05 -1.06 13.13
N TYR A 35 -15.31 -0.79 12.79
CA TYR A 35 -15.79 -0.86 11.40
C TYR A 35 -15.04 0.14 10.51
N VAL A 36 -14.88 1.38 10.97
CA VAL A 36 -14.12 2.41 10.24
C VAL A 36 -12.68 1.96 9.97
N PHE A 37 -11.97 1.40 10.96
CA PHE A 37 -10.61 0.90 10.73
C PHE A 37 -10.57 -0.28 9.77
N LYS A 38 -11.54 -1.20 9.83
CA LYS A 38 -11.64 -2.32 8.87
C LYS A 38 -11.90 -1.83 7.45
N GLU A 39 -12.75 -0.82 7.28
CA GLU A 39 -13.00 -0.20 5.98
C GLU A 39 -11.71 0.45 5.44
N ALA A 40 -10.98 1.18 6.28
CA ALA A 40 -9.71 1.79 5.90
C ALA A 40 -8.63 0.73 5.53
N VAL A 41 -8.61 -0.42 6.20
CA VAL A 41 -7.76 -1.56 5.81
C VAL A 41 -8.15 -2.10 4.43
N GLN A 42 -9.44 -2.19 4.14
CA GLN A 42 -9.93 -2.65 2.84
C GLN A 42 -9.54 -1.67 1.73
N VAL A 43 -9.83 -0.38 1.90
CA VAL A 43 -9.46 0.67 0.92
C VAL A 43 -7.95 0.71 0.69
N SER A 44 -7.15 0.66 1.76
CA SER A 44 -5.69 0.62 1.61
C SER A 44 -5.20 -0.64 0.90
N THR A 45 -5.87 -1.79 1.06
CA THR A 45 -5.54 -3.02 0.33
C THR A 45 -5.69 -2.83 -1.17
N ASP A 46 -6.76 -2.18 -1.59
CA ASP A 46 -7.05 -1.98 -3.01
C ASP A 46 -6.05 -0.98 -3.63
N ILE A 47 -5.73 0.12 -2.92
CA ILE A 47 -4.68 1.07 -3.35
C ILE A 47 -3.30 0.38 -3.43
N ILE A 48 -2.96 -0.49 -2.47
CA ILE A 48 -1.70 -1.25 -2.49
C ILE A 48 -1.59 -2.09 -3.77
N LYS A 49 -2.67 -2.81 -4.14
CA LYS A 49 -2.69 -3.64 -5.36
C LYS A 49 -2.52 -2.79 -6.62
N GLU A 50 -3.19 -1.64 -6.69
CA GLU A 50 -3.06 -0.71 -7.81
C GLU A 50 -1.64 -0.17 -7.95
N LEU A 51 -0.99 0.19 -6.83
CA LEU A 51 0.40 0.64 -6.82
C LEU A 51 1.38 -0.47 -7.22
N GLU A 52 1.14 -1.72 -6.79
CA GLU A 52 1.93 -2.88 -7.22
C GLU A 52 1.82 -3.09 -8.74
N ALA A 53 0.62 -3.03 -9.30
CA ALA A 53 0.41 -3.10 -10.74
C ALA A 53 1.09 -1.93 -11.48
N ARG A 54 1.05 -0.71 -10.92
CA ARG A 54 1.75 0.43 -11.51
C ARG A 54 3.27 0.25 -11.48
N ILE A 55 3.82 -0.32 -10.41
CA ILE A 55 5.25 -0.63 -10.32
C ILE A 55 5.66 -1.62 -11.41
N GLN A 56 4.90 -2.69 -11.62
CA GLN A 56 5.17 -3.65 -12.70
C GLN A 56 5.24 -2.96 -14.06
N ASN A 57 4.29 -2.07 -14.36
CA ASN A 57 4.31 -1.30 -15.61
C ASN A 57 5.55 -0.40 -15.71
N LEU A 58 5.93 0.28 -14.62
CA LEU A 58 7.10 1.15 -14.58
C LEU A 58 8.43 0.39 -14.74
N GLU A 59 8.51 -0.88 -14.34
CA GLU A 59 9.70 -1.73 -14.55
C GLU A 59 9.98 -1.93 -16.05
N PHE A 60 8.94 -1.98 -16.89
CA PHE A 60 9.08 -2.04 -18.35
C PHE A 60 9.31 -0.67 -19.01
N GLU A 61 9.06 0.43 -18.30
CA GLU A 61 9.29 1.78 -18.81
C GLU A 61 10.74 2.24 -18.55
N GLU A 62 11.33 1.85 -17.41
CA GLU A 62 12.67 2.29 -17.01
C GLU A 62 13.79 1.31 -17.46
N PRO A 63 14.75 1.73 -18.31
CA PRO A 63 15.80 0.85 -18.88
C PRO A 63 16.62 0.08 -17.85
N GLN A 64 16.85 0.70 -16.69
CA GLN A 64 17.62 0.15 -15.57
C GLN A 64 16.92 -1.05 -14.87
N TYR A 65 15.64 -1.30 -15.15
CA TYR A 65 14.89 -2.45 -14.63
C TYR A 65 14.61 -3.53 -15.71
N LYS A 66 15.01 -3.29 -16.96
CA LYS A 66 14.78 -4.20 -18.10
C LYS A 66 15.71 -5.42 -18.15
N GLY A 67 16.62 -5.57 -17.20
CA GLY A 67 17.64 -6.62 -17.21
C GLY A 67 17.77 -7.31 -15.86
N TYR A 68 16.88 -8.27 -15.61
CA TYR A 68 17.12 -9.46 -14.77
C TYR A 68 16.13 -10.56 -15.14
#